data_AF-A0A5K8AGQ3-F1
#
_entry.id   AF-A0A5K8AGQ3-F1
#
_cell.length_a   1.000
_cell.length_b   1.000
_cell.length_c   1.000
_cell.angle_alpha   90.00
_cell.angle_beta   90.00
_cell.angle_gamma   90.00
#
_symmetry.space_group_name_H-M   'P 1'
#
loop_
_entity.id
_entity.type
_entity.pdbx_description
1 polymer ?
#
loop_
_entity_poly.entity_id
_entity_poly.type
_entity_poly.pdbx_seq_one_letter_code
_entity_poly.pdbx_strand_id
1 'polypeptide(L)'
;MDSPLFYLEIPKLLRSGPKAHRDIARELKGLFPEYCDDSIPCPHVNDNSGHPEWDHLARSAEQGLKRKGIIFYNHAIRKWELV
;
A
#
# COMPACT_ATOMS: atom_id res chain seq x y z
N MET A 1 -6.73 -10.70 -6.84
CA MET A 1 -7.40 -9.53 -7.42
C MET A 1 -6.68 -8.30 -6.90
N ASP A 2 -6.08 -7.48 -7.76
CA ASP A 2 -5.58 -6.17 -7.35
C ASP A 2 -6.77 -5.30 -6.91
N SER A 3 -6.76 -4.75 -5.70
CA SER A 3 -7.84 -3.87 -5.26
C SER A 3 -7.74 -2.55 -6.03
N PRO A 4 -8.64 -2.25 -7.00
CA PRO A 4 -8.51 -1.07 -7.86
C PRO A 4 -8.54 0.24 -7.06
N LEU A 5 -9.14 0.19 -5.86
CA LEU A 5 -9.25 1.29 -4.92
C LEU A 5 -7.88 1.77 -4.43
N PHE A 6 -6.98 0.87 -4.05
CA PHE A 6 -5.65 1.25 -3.54
C PHE A 6 -4.82 1.95 -4.62
N TYR A 7 -4.91 1.49 -5.87
CA TYR A 7 -4.25 2.14 -7.01
C TYR A 7 -4.71 3.59 -7.22
N LEU A 8 -5.98 3.88 -6.95
CA LEU A 8 -6.52 5.24 -7.11
C LEU A 8 -6.21 6.12 -5.90
N GLU A 9 -6.14 5.55 -4.70
CA GLU A 9 -6.02 6.33 -3.47
C GLU A 9 -4.57 6.64 -3.07
N ILE A 10 -3.65 5.71 -3.26
CA ILE A 10 -2.22 5.89 -2.89
C ILE A 10 -1.64 7.19 -3.49
N PRO A 11 -1.84 7.53 -4.77
CA PRO A 11 -1.34 8.80 -5.31
C PRO A 11 -1.93 10.03 -4.64
N LYS A 12 -3.20 9.97 -4.20
CA LYS A 12 -3.86 11.08 -3.50
C LYS A 12 -3.25 11.28 -2.12
N LEU A 13 -2.98 10.19 -1.39
CA LEU A 13 -2.33 10.24 -0.08
C LEU A 13 -0.93 10.89 -0.18
N LEU A 14 -0.19 10.60 -1.25
CA LEU A 14 1.15 11.14 -1.49
C LEU A 14 1.17 12.62 -1.92
N ARG A 15 0.03 13.23 -2.29
CA ARG A 15 -0.04 14.69 -2.56
C ARG A 15 0.26 15.53 -1.33
N SER A 16 0.03 14.98 -0.13
CA SER A 16 0.38 15.63 1.14
C SER A 16 1.87 15.52 1.50
N GLY A 17 2.65 14.81 0.69
CA GLY A 17 4.08 14.62 0.86
C GLY A 17 4.47 13.14 0.99
N PRO A 18 5.78 12.88 1.17
CA PRO A 18 6.32 11.53 1.19
C PRO A 18 5.78 10.73 2.38
N LYS A 19 5.34 9.49 2.14
CA LYS A 19 4.81 8.60 3.19
C LYS A 19 5.50 7.24 3.18
N ALA A 20 5.75 6.68 4.36
CA ALA A 20 6.18 5.30 4.46
C ALA A 20 4.99 4.37 4.17
N HIS A 21 5.27 3.14 3.73
CA HIS A 21 4.23 2.13 3.50
C HIS A 21 3.29 1.98 4.71
N ARG A 22 3.82 1.96 5.93
CA ARG A 22 3.01 1.87 7.16
C ARG A 22 2.01 3.02 7.31
N ASP A 23 2.41 4.24 6.93
CA ASP A 23 1.52 5.40 6.99
C ASP A 23 0.45 5.30 5.92
N ILE A 24 0.81 4.89 4.70
CA ILE A 24 -0.14 4.64 3.60
C ILE A 24 -1.15 3.57 4.00
N ALA A 25 -0.69 2.44 4.53
CA ALA A 25 -1.54 1.33 4.98
C ALA A 25 -2.53 1.76 6.08
N ARG A 26 -2.07 2.58 7.04
CA ARG A 26 -2.95 3.14 8.09
C ARG A 26 -4.04 4.03 7.50
N GLU A 27 -3.70 4.90 6.55
CA GLU A 27 -4.66 5.79 5.89
C GLU A 27 -5.66 5.00 5.04
N LEU A 28 -5.19 4.02 4.26
CA LEU A 28 -6.04 3.12 3.48
C LEU A 28 -7.04 2.38 4.37
N LYS A 29 -6.60 1.86 5.52
CA LYS A 29 -7.47 1.21 6.49
C LYS A 29 -8.50 2.18 7.11
N GLY A 30 -8.13 3.44 7.31
CA GLY A 30 -9.05 4.47 7.76
C GLY A 30 -10.11 4.83 6.71
N LEU A 31 -9.74 4.81 5.43
CA LEU A 31 -10.62 5.15 4.31
C LEU A 31 -11.52 3.99 3.86
N PHE A 32 -11.02 2.76 3.96
CA PHE A 32 -11.63 1.54 3.41
C PHE A 32 -11.58 0.38 4.42
N PRO A 33 -12.13 0.54 5.64
CA PRO A 33 -12.06 -0.48 6.68
C PRO A 33 -12.66 -1.83 6.24
N GLU A 34 -13.69 -1.82 5.39
CA GLU A 34 -14.34 -3.01 4.84
C GLU A 34 -13.47 -3.80 3.85
N TYR A 35 -12.40 -3.18 3.34
CA TYR A 35 -11.42 -3.79 2.45
C TYR A 35 -10.09 -4.11 3.16
N CYS A 36 -10.01 -3.83 4.46
CA CYS A 36 -8.81 -3.98 5.29
C CYS A 36 -9.05 -4.96 6.45
N ASP A 37 -9.47 -6.18 6.12
CA ASP A 37 -9.76 -7.24 7.09
C ASP A 37 -8.46 -7.90 7.60
N ASP A 38 -8.10 -7.61 8.85
CA ASP A 38 -6.91 -8.18 9.50
C ASP A 38 -7.03 -9.69 9.78
N SER A 39 -8.24 -10.26 9.73
CA SER A 39 -8.48 -11.67 10.02
C SER A 39 -8.12 -12.59 8.85
N ILE A 40 -7.99 -12.04 7.63
CA ILE A 40 -7.65 -12.79 6.43
C ILE A 40 -6.13 -12.85 6.30
N PRO A 41 -5.49 -14.01 6.53
CA PRO A 41 -4.04 -14.14 6.40
C PRO A 41 -3.62 -14.06 4.92
N CYS A 42 -2.45 -13.49 4.65
CA CYS A 42 -1.91 -13.43 3.29
C CYS A 42 -1.52 -14.84 2.79
N PRO A 43 -2.08 -15.34 1.67
CA PRO A 43 -1.80 -16.68 1.14
C PRO A 43 -0.40 -16.82 0.53
N HIS A 44 0.29 -15.70 0.30
CA HIS A 44 1.59 -15.66 -0.38
C HIS A 44 2.80 -15.60 0.56
N VAL A 45 2.56 -15.52 1.87
CA VAL A 45 3.63 -15.47 2.87
C VAL A 45 3.69 -16.82 3.58
N ASN A 46 4.68 -17.65 3.22
CA ASN A 46 4.94 -18.95 3.85
C ASN A 46 5.60 -18.83 5.23
N ASP A 47 6.03 -17.62 5.60
CA ASP A 47 6.61 -17.30 6.89
C ASP A 47 5.55 -16.65 7.79
N ASN A 48 5.54 -17.02 9.08
CA ASN A 48 4.63 -16.57 10.15
C ASN A 48 4.64 -15.05 10.46
N SER A 49 4.94 -14.18 9.49
CA SER A 49 5.01 -12.72 9.67
C SER A 49 3.65 -12.02 9.74
N GLY A 50 2.53 -12.75 9.70
CA GLY A 50 1.24 -12.28 10.23
C GLY A 50 0.64 -11.05 9.53
N HIS A 51 1.03 -10.78 8.29
CA HIS A 51 0.45 -9.67 7.53
C HIS A 51 -0.86 -10.12 6.88
N PRO A 52 -1.95 -9.36 7.05
CA PRO A 52 -3.22 -9.69 6.42
C PRO A 52 -3.16 -9.50 4.90
N GLU A 53 -4.03 -10.19 4.17
CA GLU A 53 -4.06 -10.18 2.71
C GLU A 53 -4.15 -8.76 2.14
N TRP A 54 -4.91 -7.87 2.79
CA TRP A 54 -5.08 -6.49 2.32
C TRP A 54 -3.77 -5.67 2.35
N ASP A 55 -2.88 -5.90 3.33
CA ASP A 55 -1.59 -5.19 3.43
C ASP A 55 -0.68 -5.60 2.26
N HIS A 56 -0.73 -6.89 1.91
CA HIS A 56 -0.06 -7.40 0.71
C HIS A 56 -0.63 -6.77 -0.57
N LEU A 57 -1.95 -6.60 -0.68
CA LEU A 57 -2.57 -5.92 -1.81
C LEU A 57 -2.17 -4.44 -1.88
N ALA A 58 -2.06 -3.75 -0.74
CA ALA A 58 -1.58 -2.37 -0.69
C ALA A 58 -0.14 -2.25 -1.19
N ARG A 59 0.76 -3.14 -0.77
CA ARG A 59 2.14 -3.20 -1.29
C ARG A 59 2.18 -3.49 -2.78
N SER A 60 1.36 -4.44 -3.24
CA SER A 60 1.26 -4.76 -4.67
C SER A 60 0.80 -3.55 -5.49
N ALA A 61 -0.14 -2.76 -4.97
CA ALA A 61 -0.57 -1.51 -5.59
C ALA A 61 0.56 -0.46 -5.64
N GLU A 62 1.31 -0.27 -4.56
CA GLU A 62 2.49 0.62 -4.55
C GLU A 62 3.52 0.20 -5.63
N GLN A 63 3.84 -1.09 -5.72
CA GLN A 63 4.77 -1.60 -6.74
C GLN A 63 4.20 -1.45 -8.16
N GLY A 64 2.90 -1.66 -8.34
CA GLY A 64 2.22 -1.45 -9.61
C GLY A 64 2.26 0.01 -10.06
N LEU A 65 2.00 0.94 -9.14
CA LEU A 65 2.10 2.39 -9.39
C LEU A 65 3.54 2.82 -9.70
N LYS A 66 4.52 2.21 -9.01
CA LYS A 66 5.95 2.40 -9.31
C LYS A 66 6.29 1.97 -10.73
N ARG A 67 5.85 0.78 -11.15
CA ARG A 67 6.07 0.27 -12.53
C ARG A 67 5.41 1.17 -13.58
N LYS A 68 4.30 1.83 -13.23
CA LYS A 68 3.61 2.80 -14.08
C LYS A 68 4.26 4.20 -14.07
N GLY A 69 5.30 4.43 -13.27
CA GLY A 69 5.95 5.74 -13.16
C GLY A 69 5.09 6.81 -12.49
N ILE A 70 4.09 6.42 -11.69
CA ILE A 70 3.21 7.37 -10.99
C ILE A 70 3.79 7.76 -9.64
N ILE A 71 4.43 6.81 -8.96
CA ILE A 71 5.12 7.02 -7.69
C ILE A 71 6.54 6.45 -7.79
N PHE A 72 7.44 6.90 -6.94
CA PHE A 72 8.76 6.29 -6.79
C PHE A 72 9.09 6.11 -5.31
N TYR A 73 9.99 5.18 -5.02
CA TYR A 73 10.46 4.95 -3.66
C TYR A 73 11.78 5.69 -3.46
N ASN A 74 11.78 6.68 -2.59
CA ASN A 74 12.98 7.40 -2.20
C ASN A 74 13.74 6.62 -1.14
N HIS A 75 14.88 6.07 -1.55
CA HIS A 75 15.74 5.26 -0.70
C HIS A 75 16.42 6.06 0.42
N ALA A 76 16.62 7.36 0.27
CA ALA A 76 17.28 8.20 1.28
C ALA A 76 16.38 8.42 2.50
N ILE A 77 15.10 8.70 2.27
CA ILE A 77 14.11 8.93 3.34
C ILE A 77 13.25 7.70 3.65
N ARG A 78 13.40 6.62 2.88
CA ARG A 78 12.66 5.35 3.01
C ARG A 78 11.14 5.53 2.90
N LYS A 79 10.71 6.35 1.94
CA LYS A 79 9.30 6.71 1.73
C LYS A 79 8.93 6.68 0.25
N TRP A 80 7.65 6.49 -0.01
CA TRP A 80 7.05 6.68 -1.32
C TRP A 80 6.78 8.15 -1.56
N GLU A 81 7.01 8.57 -2.80
CA GLU A 81 6.78 9.92 -3.29
C GLU A 81 5.99 9.86 -4.60
N LEU A 82 5.14 10.86 -4.83
CA LEU A 82 4.54 11.07 -6.13
C LEU A 82 5.62 11.54 -7.11
N VAL A 83 5.60 11.03 -8.35
CA VAL A 83 6.49 11.51 -9.42
C VAL A 83 6.10 12.91 -9.86
#